data_AF-A0A847NUG0-F1
#
_entry.id   AF-A0A847NUG0-F1
#
_cell.length_a   1.000
_cell.length_b   1.000
_cell.length_c   1.000
_cell.angle_alpha   90.00
_cell.angle_beta   90.00
_cell.angle_gamma   90.00
#
_symmetry.space_group_name_H-M   'P 1'
#
loop_
_entity.id
_entity.type
_entity.pdbx_description
1 polymer ?
#
loop_
_entity_poly.entity_id
_entity_poly.type
_entity_poly.pdbx_seq_one_letter_code
_entity_poly.pdbx_strand_id
1 'polypeptide(L)' 'MLTDLLNKEIKITYELGYYYNSKKGVVTEVTPEFIILDDNTMINREFIIKIEIK' A
#
# COMPACT_ATOMS: atom_id res chain seq x y z
N MET A 1 3.68 -6.43 12.04
CA MET A 1 4.25 -6.72 10.71
C MET A 1 3.34 -6.12 9.63
N LEU A 2 3.80 -5.88 8.39
CA LEU A 2 2.91 -5.31 7.34
C LEU A 2 1.71 -6.23 7.03
N THR A 3 1.81 -7.52 7.32
CA THR A 3 0.71 -8.48 7.31
C THR A 3 -0.47 -8.08 8.22
N ASP A 4 -0.23 -7.26 9.26
CA ASP A 4 -1.28 -6.77 10.17
C ASP A 4 -2.18 -5.72 9.50
N LEU A 5 -1.85 -5.31 8.27
CA LEU A 5 -2.67 -4.44 7.45
C LEU A 5 -3.74 -5.20 6.66
N LEU A 6 -3.66 -6.54 6.57
CA LEU A 6 -4.66 -7.35 5.87
C LEU A 6 -6.08 -7.03 6.33
N ASN A 7 -6.99 -6.86 5.38
CA ASN A 7 -8.39 -6.47 5.56
C ASN A 7 -8.60 -5.10 6.25
N LYS A 8 -7.58 -4.24 6.31
CA LYS A 8 -7.71 -2.86 6.82
C LYS A 8 -7.81 -1.88 5.68
N GLU A 9 -8.65 -0.86 5.88
CA GLU A 9 -8.67 0.31 5.02
C GLU A 9 -7.47 1.21 5.34
N ILE A 10 -6.66 1.50 4.32
CA ILE A 10 -5.47 2.33 4.45
C ILE A 10 -5.48 3.45 3.42
N LYS A 11 -4.72 4.50 3.71
CA LYS A 11 -4.22 5.45 2.72
C LYS A 11 -2.71 5.31 2.66
N ILE A 12 -2.19 5.03 1.47
CA ILE A 12 -0.78 4.74 1.25
C ILE A 12 -0.18 5.80 0.32
N THR A 13 0.97 6.33 0.68
CA THR A 13 1.74 7.29 -0.12
C THR A 13 3.03 6.62 -0.56
N TYR A 14 3.32 6.64 -1.85
CA TYR A 14 4.45 5.95 -2.46
C TYR A 14 5.06 6.76 -3.60
N GLU A 15 6.33 6.49 -3.88
CA GLU A 15 7.09 7.11 -4.97
C GLU A 15 6.91 6.35 -6.29
N LEU A 16 6.78 7.10 -7.38
CA LEU A 16 6.66 6.60 -8.75
C LEU A 16 7.55 7.48 -9.65
N GLY A 17 8.82 7.10 -9.78
CA GLY A 17 9.83 7.93 -10.44
C GLY A 17 10.06 9.21 -9.66
N TYR A 18 9.83 10.38 -10.26
CA TYR A 18 10.01 11.69 -9.60
C TYR A 18 8.73 12.24 -8.95
N TYR A 19 7.67 11.44 -8.88
CA TYR A 19 6.37 11.87 -8.38
C TYR A 19 5.95 11.06 -7.16
N TYR A 20 5.17 11.71 -6.29
CA TYR A 20 4.52 11.06 -5.16
C TYR A 20 3.06 10.86 -5.47
N ASN A 21 2.55 9.66 -5.22
CA ASN A 21 1.13 9.35 -5.35
C ASN A 21 0.56 8.88 -4.01
N SER A 22 -0.73 9.14 -3.79
CA SER A 22 -1.44 8.68 -2.61
C SER A 22 -2.71 7.96 -3.02
N LYS A 23 -2.89 6.73 -2.52
CA LYS A 23 -4.04 5.89 -2.84
C LYS A 23 -4.69 5.35 -1.59
N LYS A 24 -6.02 5.36 -1.57
CA LYS A 24 -6.84 4.74 -0.52
C LYS A 24 -7.37 3.41 -1.04
N GLY A 25 -7.40 2.39 -0.20
CA GLY A 25 -7.97 1.08 -0.51
C GLY A 25 -7.90 0.14 0.68
N VAL A 26 -8.52 -1.03 0.54
CA VAL A 26 -8.45 -2.11 1.54
C VAL A 26 -7.34 -3.05 1.15
N VAL A 27 -6.45 -3.40 2.08
CA VAL A 27 -5.37 -4.36 1.79
C VAL A 27 -5.95 -5.77 1.68
N THR A 28 -5.80 -6.37 0.50
CA THR A 28 -6.24 -7.74 0.23
C THR A 28 -5.10 -8.75 0.35
N GLU A 29 -3.88 -8.35 0.01
CA GLU A 29 -2.71 -9.21 0.07
C GLU A 29 -1.45 -8.43 0.44
N VAL A 30 -0.54 -9.07 1.17
CA VAL A 30 0.78 -8.54 1.50
C VAL A 30 1.81 -9.62 1.18
N THR A 31 2.63 -9.35 0.17
CA THR A 31 3.76 -10.21 -0.21
C THR A 31 5.07 -9.59 0.32
N PRO A 32 6.22 -10.30 0.23
CA PRO A 32 7.51 -9.72 0.61
C PRO A 32 7.83 -8.41 -0.12
N GLU A 33 7.38 -8.26 -1.36
CA GLU A 33 7.70 -7.13 -2.25
C GLU A 33 6.55 -6.14 -2.42
N PHE A 34 5.29 -6.57 -2.30
CA PHE A 34 4.14 -5.74 -2.65
C PHE A 34 3.08 -5.70 -1.54
N ILE A 35 2.31 -4.61 -1.55
CA ILE A 35 0.98 -4.51 -0.93
C ILE A 35 -0.05 -4.42 -2.06
N ILE A 36 -1.06 -5.26 -2.01
CA ILE A 36 -2.14 -5.32 -3.00
C ILE A 36 -3.41 -4.78 -2.36
N LEU A 37 -4.08 -3.87 -3.07
CA LEU A 37 -5.35 -3.29 -2.67
C LEU A 37 -6.54 -4.02 -3.33
N ASP A 38 -7.74 -3.74 -2.84
CA ASP A 38 -9.02 -4.29 -3.30
C ASP A 38 -9.35 -4.01 -4.77
N ASP A 39 -8.78 -2.96 -5.36
CA ASP A 39 -8.89 -2.66 -6.78
C ASP A 39 -7.77 -3.27 -7.64
N ASN A 40 -7.05 -4.26 -7.11
CA ASN A 40 -5.88 -4.91 -7.70
C ASN A 40 -4.67 -3.99 -7.91
N THR A 41 -4.63 -2.79 -7.28
CA THR A 41 -3.42 -1.97 -7.30
C THR A 41 -2.31 -2.66 -6.52
N MET A 42 -1.18 -2.91 -7.19
CA MET A 42 0.04 -3.42 -6.57
C MET A 42 1.01 -2.28 -6.29
N ILE A 43 1.47 -2.19 -5.05
CA ILE A 43 2.37 -1.12 -4.58
C ILE A 43 3.63 -1.77 -4.03
N ASN A 44 4.76 -1.52 -4.69
CA ASN A 44 6.05 -2.05 -4.25
C ASN A 44 6.43 -1.39 -2.91
N ARG A 45 6.74 -2.24 -1.94
CA ARG A 45 7.05 -1.89 -0.55
C ARG A 45 8.28 -1.01 -0.41
N GLU A 46 9.25 -1.13 -1.32
CA GLU A 46 10.48 -0.33 -1.31
C GLU A 46 10.21 1.16 -1.54
N PHE A 47 9.12 1.48 -2.25
CA PHE A 47 8.76 2.87 -2.58
C PHE A 47 7.69 3.46 -1.65
N ILE A 48 7.25 2.72 -0.62
CA ILE A 48 6.26 3.22 0.33
C ILE A 48 6.92 4.23 1.27
N ILE A 49 6.34 5.44 1.30
CA ILE A 49 6.79 6.53 2.17
C ILE A 49 5.98 6.56 3.45
N LYS A 50 4.66 6.36 3.34
CA LYS A 50 3.73 6.48 4.47
C LYS A 50 2.52 5.57 4.29
N ILE A 51 2.08 4.96 5.39
CA ILE A 51 0.81 4.23 5.50
C ILE A 51 0.00 4.84 6.63
N GLU A 52 -1.23 5.26 6.35
CA GLU A 52 -2.20 5.76 7.32
C GLU A 52 -3.36 4.76 7.43
N ILE A 53 -3.59 4.23 8.63
CA ILE A 53 -4.71 3.31 8.91
C ILE A 53 -5.92 4.15 9.33
N LYS A 54 -7.12 3.82 8.81
CA LYS A 54 -8.38 4.44 9.22
C LYS A 54 -9.21 3.55 10.13
#